data_AF-A0A397SB94-F1
#
_entry.id   AF-A0A397SB94-F1
#
_cell.length_a   1.000
_cell.length_b   1.000
_cell.length_c   1.000
_cell.angle_alpha   90.00
_cell.angle_beta   90.00
_cell.angle_gamma   90.00
#
_symmetry.space_group_name_H-M   'P 1'
#
loop_
_entity.id
_entity.type
_entity.pdbx_description
1 polymer ?
#
loop_
_entity_poly.entity_id
_entity_poly.type
_entity_poly.pdbx_seq_one_letter_code
_entity_poly.pdbx_strand_id
1 'polypeptide(L)'
;MKLIYIKSTITPKDYSVVREILKKERGEKLAPFVYKLSKLDSLEKYLNKENINYEVYQENFNKSDKKAPAKSKSKAQELKKAYQDFAKNQKLKKELSIGKIRPALVISNNAQNEFDDQIIVAPLTSEPKEVSKERPFTVLIKVGKGNGLEKVSKILLNRVQTIDIEKRLRDYIGRASPEIVKKSQGALKIVFD
;
A
#
# COMPACT_ATOMS: atom_id res chain seq x y z
N MET A 1 -0.23 -9.07 21.01
CA MET A 1 1.07 -8.43 20.68
C MET A 1 0.77 -7.25 19.76
N LYS A 2 1.55 -6.16 19.84
CA LYS A 2 1.39 -4.96 19.01
C LYS A 2 2.49 -4.89 17.96
N LEU A 3 2.13 -4.46 16.76
CA LEU A 3 3.06 -4.12 15.70
C LEU A 3 3.26 -2.60 15.72
N ILE A 4 4.50 -2.13 15.68
CA ILE A 4 4.85 -0.71 15.75
C ILE A 4 5.67 -0.39 14.52
N TYR A 5 5.20 0.58 13.74
CA TYR A 5 5.91 1.12 12.59
C TYR A 5 6.44 2.52 12.91
N ILE A 6 7.74 2.69 12.91
CA ILE A 6 8.39 3.99 13.13
C ILE A 6 8.55 4.68 11.77
N LYS A 7 7.98 5.87 11.60
CA LYS A 7 7.98 6.60 10.32
C LYS A 7 9.26 7.39 10.01
N SER A 8 10.18 7.50 10.97
CA SER A 8 11.32 8.41 10.85
C SER A 8 12.38 7.91 9.86
N THR A 9 12.76 8.77 8.90
CA THR A 9 13.80 8.56 7.88
C THR A 9 15.23 8.79 8.38
N ILE A 10 15.43 8.91 9.69
CA ILE A 10 16.78 9.00 10.27
C ILE A 10 17.32 7.58 10.38
N THR A 11 18.44 7.30 9.70
CA THR A 11 19.27 6.13 10.03
C THR A 11 19.49 6.15 11.54
N PRO A 12 19.00 5.16 12.29
CA PRO A 12 18.82 5.34 13.73
C PRO A 12 20.18 5.57 14.39
N LYS A 13 20.47 6.82 14.77
CA LYS A 13 21.64 7.18 15.59
C LYS A 13 21.68 6.35 16.87
N ASP A 14 20.53 5.82 17.30
CA ASP A 14 20.33 5.07 18.54
C ASP A 14 19.63 3.70 18.34
N TYR A 15 20.00 2.95 17.29
CA TYR A 15 19.50 1.57 17.12
C TYR A 15 19.77 0.70 18.36
N SER A 16 20.87 0.99 19.07
CA SER A 16 21.26 0.32 20.31
C SER A 16 20.19 0.46 21.40
N VAL A 17 19.63 1.65 21.59
CA VAL A 17 18.60 1.91 22.62
C VAL A 17 17.30 1.20 22.29
N VAL A 18 16.86 1.28 21.02
CA VAL A 18 15.67 0.54 20.56
C VAL A 18 15.87 -0.97 20.72
N ARG A 19 17.07 -1.48 20.42
CA ARG A 19 17.39 -2.91 20.58
C ARG A 19 17.39 -3.34 22.05
N GLU A 20 17.85 -2.49 22.96
CA GLU A 20 17.78 -2.76 24.41
C GLU A 20 16.34 -2.80 24.92
N ILE A 21 15.50 -1.87 24.48
CA ILE A 21 14.07 -1.84 24.82
C ILE A 21 13.38 -3.11 24.31
N LEU A 22 13.63 -3.51 23.05
CA LEU A 22 13.09 -4.75 22.48
C LEU A 22 13.52 -5.98 23.29
N LYS A 23 14.80 -6.08 23.67
CA LYS A 23 15.27 -7.19 24.51
C LYS A 23 14.54 -7.25 25.85
N LYS A 24 14.35 -6.11 26.51
CA LYS A 24 13.63 -6.00 27.79
C LYS A 24 12.16 -6.40 27.67
N GLU A 25 11.50 -6.01 26.59
CA GLU A 25 10.06 -6.23 26.38
C GLU A 25 9.75 -7.54 25.61
N ARG A 26 10.76 -8.40 25.43
CA ARG A 26 10.69 -9.62 24.59
C ARG A 26 10.11 -9.34 23.20
N GLY A 27 10.46 -8.18 22.64
CA GLY A 27 10.08 -7.74 21.32
C GLY A 27 11.04 -8.23 20.24
N GLU A 28 10.55 -8.25 19.01
CA GLU A 28 11.27 -8.70 17.83
C GLU A 28 11.25 -7.60 16.76
N LYS A 29 12.37 -7.38 16.07
CA LYS A 29 12.41 -6.54 14.88
C LYS A 29 12.02 -7.39 13.68
N LEU A 30 10.97 -7.00 12.97
CA LEU A 30 10.48 -7.73 11.80
C LEU A 30 11.06 -7.19 10.49
N ALA A 31 11.21 -5.87 10.39
CA ALA A 31 11.77 -5.18 9.22
C ALA A 31 12.40 -3.85 9.68
N PRO A 32 13.07 -3.07 8.81
CA PRO A 32 13.45 -1.71 9.15
C PRO A 32 12.24 -0.91 9.61
N PHE A 33 12.39 -0.30 10.77
CA PHE A 33 11.36 0.50 11.42
C PHE A 33 10.09 -0.25 11.83
N VAL A 34 9.99 -1.57 11.62
CA VAL A 34 8.84 -2.39 12.04
C VAL A 34 9.24 -3.31 13.18
N TYR A 35 8.54 -3.18 14.30
CA TYR A 35 8.83 -3.89 15.53
C TYR A 35 7.58 -4.56 16.08
N LYS A 36 7.72 -5.78 16.61
CA LYS A 36 6.66 -6.54 17.25
C LYS A 36 6.94 -6.59 18.74
N LEU A 37 6.08 -6.01 19.57
CA LEU A 37 6.28 -5.98 21.02
C LEU A 37 5.05 -6.45 21.79
N SER A 38 5.29 -6.99 22.98
CA SER A 38 4.24 -7.37 23.93
C SER A 38 3.75 -6.17 24.75
N LYS A 39 4.68 -5.29 25.15
CA LYS A 39 4.47 -4.04 25.90
C LYS A 39 5.01 -2.87 25.08
N LEU A 40 4.47 -1.68 25.28
CA LEU A 40 4.75 -0.51 24.44
C LEU A 40 5.27 0.70 25.23
N ASP A 41 5.07 0.70 26.55
CA ASP A 41 5.28 1.86 27.43
C ASP A 41 6.72 2.40 27.38
N SER A 42 7.72 1.52 27.36
CA SER A 42 9.13 1.93 27.36
C SER A 42 9.54 2.51 26.01
N LEU A 43 9.06 1.90 24.92
CA LEU A 43 9.35 2.35 23.57
C LEU A 43 8.63 3.68 23.27
N GLU A 44 7.36 3.81 23.63
CA GLU A 44 6.58 5.03 23.47
C GLU A 44 7.19 6.21 24.22
N LYS A 45 7.65 6.00 25.45
CA LYS A 45 8.37 7.02 26.21
C LYS A 45 9.62 7.50 25.47
N TYR A 46 10.38 6.59 24.88
CA TYR A 46 11.57 6.92 24.09
C TYR A 46 11.21 7.67 22.80
N LEU A 47 10.23 7.16 22.03
CA LEU A 47 9.82 7.77 20.76
C LEU A 47 9.28 9.19 20.96
N ASN A 48 8.48 9.40 22.01
CA ASN A 48 7.96 10.72 22.36
C ASN A 48 9.07 11.66 22.84
N LYS A 49 10.02 11.17 23.65
CA LYS A 49 11.18 11.95 24.11
C LYS A 49 12.03 12.45 22.94
N GLU A 50 12.23 11.61 21.93
CA GLU A 50 13.05 11.93 20.75
C GLU A 50 12.24 12.56 19.59
N ASN A 51 10.96 12.91 19.81
CA ASN A 51 10.05 13.45 18.78
C ASN A 51 9.98 12.59 17.50
N ILE A 52 10.04 11.27 17.66
CA ILE A 52 10.01 10.31 16.55
C ILE A 52 8.56 9.96 16.23
N ASN A 53 8.14 10.16 14.98
CA ASN A 53 6.80 9.77 14.52
C ASN A 53 6.67 8.25 14.37
N TYR A 54 5.59 7.65 14.87
CA TYR A 54 5.31 6.22 14.77
C TYR A 54 3.80 5.93 14.68
N GLU A 55 3.46 4.74 14.20
CA GLU A 55 2.10 4.19 14.16
C GLU A 55 2.07 2.85 14.91
N VAL A 56 1.02 2.66 15.72
CA VAL A 56 0.78 1.41 16.45
C VAL A 56 -0.36 0.65 15.78
N TYR A 57 -0.03 -0.53 15.29
CA TYR A 57 -0.97 -1.49 14.72
C TYR A 57 -1.34 -2.52 15.79
N GLN A 58 -2.64 -2.58 16.11
CA GLN A 58 -3.20 -3.58 17.01
C GLN A 58 -4.08 -4.54 16.20
N GLU A 59 -4.03 -5.84 16.50
CA GLU A 59 -5.04 -6.78 16.01
C GLU A 59 -6.37 -6.50 16.72
N ASN A 60 -7.14 -5.55 16.21
CA ASN A 60 -8.51 -5.36 16.64
C ASN A 60 -9.40 -6.42 15.97
N PHE A 61 -9.47 -7.63 16.54
CA PHE A 61 -10.58 -8.53 16.25
C PHE A 61 -11.83 -8.08 17.04
N ASN A 62 -12.33 -6.88 16.75
CA ASN A 62 -13.62 -6.45 17.26
C ASN A 62 -14.73 -7.11 16.43
N LYS A 63 -15.30 -8.19 16.96
CA LYS A 63 -16.48 -8.91 16.42
C LYS A 63 -17.80 -8.13 16.59
N SER A 64 -17.77 -6.88 17.00
CA SER A 64 -18.92 -6.17 17.55
C SER A 64 -19.27 -4.87 16.81
N ASP A 65 -19.35 -4.89 15.48
CA ASP A 65 -20.08 -3.86 14.73
C ASP A 65 -21.05 -4.54 13.77
N LYS A 66 -22.11 -5.13 14.34
CA LYS A 66 -23.26 -5.62 13.57
C LYS A 66 -24.50 -4.82 13.93
N LYS A 67 -24.87 -3.89 13.06
CA LYS A 67 -26.24 -3.73 12.54
C LYS A 67 -26.26 -2.73 11.38
N ALA A 68 -25.93 -3.22 10.19
CA ALA A 68 -26.24 -2.53 8.94
C ALA A 68 -27.72 -2.79 8.53
N PRO A 69 -28.42 -1.81 7.93
CA PRO A 69 -29.83 -1.91 7.54
C PRO A 69 -30.10 -3.00 6.47
N ALA A 70 -31.30 -3.58 6.48
CA ALA A 70 -31.61 -4.83 5.75
C ALA A 70 -31.37 -4.81 4.23
N LYS A 71 -31.51 -3.65 3.55
CA LYS A 71 -31.23 -3.50 2.11
C LYS A 71 -29.74 -3.54 1.75
N SER A 72 -28.85 -3.10 2.63
CA SER A 72 -27.39 -3.17 2.39
C SER A 72 -26.82 -4.57 2.64
N LYS A 73 -27.51 -5.38 3.45
CA LYS A 73 -27.12 -6.79 3.71
C LYS A 73 -27.21 -7.68 2.47
N SER A 74 -28.23 -7.54 1.63
CA SER A 74 -28.35 -8.37 0.42
C SER A 74 -27.25 -8.05 -0.59
N LYS A 75 -27.01 -6.76 -0.85
CA LYS A 75 -25.92 -6.31 -1.73
C LYS A 75 -24.54 -6.69 -1.18
N ALA A 76 -24.34 -6.61 0.13
CA ALA A 76 -23.10 -7.05 0.77
C ALA A 76 -22.91 -8.58 0.66
N GLN A 77 -23.98 -9.37 0.75
CA GLN A 77 -23.94 -10.82 0.54
C GLN A 77 -23.62 -11.16 -0.92
N GLU A 78 -24.23 -10.46 -1.88
CA GLU A 78 -23.94 -10.59 -3.31
C GLU A 78 -22.48 -10.24 -3.62
N LEU A 79 -21.99 -9.10 -3.10
CA LEU A 79 -20.58 -8.69 -3.21
C LEU A 79 -19.65 -9.73 -2.62
N LYS A 80 -19.95 -10.24 -1.41
CA LYS A 80 -19.15 -11.26 -0.73
C LYS A 80 -19.07 -12.54 -1.57
N LYS A 81 -20.19 -12.96 -2.16
CA LYS A 81 -20.24 -14.12 -3.06
C LYS A 81 -19.41 -13.86 -4.32
N ALA A 82 -19.58 -12.69 -4.95
CA ALA A 82 -18.78 -12.29 -6.12
C ALA A 82 -17.27 -12.27 -5.83
N TYR A 83 -16.85 -11.79 -4.65
CA TYR A 83 -15.45 -11.84 -4.22
C TYR A 83 -14.95 -13.28 -4.02
N GLN A 84 -15.75 -14.16 -3.41
CA GLN A 84 -15.41 -15.57 -3.22
C GLN A 84 -15.29 -16.31 -4.56
N ASP A 85 -16.19 -16.02 -5.50
CA ASP A 85 -16.20 -16.59 -6.84
C ASP A 85 -15.00 -16.09 -7.64
N PHE A 86 -14.68 -14.79 -7.58
CA PHE A 86 -13.48 -14.21 -8.17
C PHE A 86 -12.20 -14.82 -7.59
N ALA A 87 -12.14 -15.02 -6.27
CA ALA A 87 -10.97 -15.60 -5.61
C ALA A 87 -10.68 -17.03 -6.12
N LYS A 88 -11.73 -17.83 -6.36
CA LYS A 88 -11.64 -19.21 -6.87
C LYS A 88 -11.37 -19.29 -8.37
N ASN A 89 -11.69 -18.26 -9.15
CA ASN A 89 -11.56 -18.30 -10.60
C ASN A 89 -10.14 -17.94 -11.09
N GLN A 90 -9.24 -18.94 -11.08
CA GLN A 90 -7.87 -18.79 -11.58
C GLN A 90 -7.80 -18.45 -13.08
N LYS A 91 -8.74 -18.93 -13.89
CA LYS A 91 -8.81 -18.67 -15.34
C LYS A 91 -9.10 -17.19 -15.62
N LEU A 92 -10.06 -16.60 -14.91
CA LEU A 92 -10.40 -15.18 -15.04
C LEU A 92 -9.25 -14.27 -14.56
N LYS A 93 -8.55 -14.63 -13.48
CA LYS A 93 -7.32 -13.94 -13.04
C LYS A 93 -6.22 -14.02 -14.09
N LYS A 94 -6.07 -15.17 -14.74
CA LYS A 94 -5.14 -15.37 -15.86
C LYS A 94 -5.56 -14.52 -17.06
N GLU A 95 -6.82 -14.54 -17.49
CA GLU A 95 -7.34 -13.74 -18.62
C GLU A 95 -7.24 -12.22 -18.40
N LEU A 96 -7.55 -11.72 -17.19
CA LEU A 96 -7.33 -10.32 -16.83
C LEU A 96 -5.84 -9.91 -16.77
N SER A 97 -4.95 -10.89 -16.63
CA SER A 97 -3.49 -10.68 -16.54
C SER A 97 -2.72 -11.09 -17.79
N ILE A 98 -3.40 -11.66 -18.80
CA ILE A 98 -2.80 -12.07 -20.07
C ILE A 98 -2.54 -10.81 -20.91
N GLY A 99 -1.25 -10.51 -21.08
CA GLY A 99 -0.73 -10.15 -22.41
C GLY A 99 -0.38 -8.70 -22.70
N LYS A 100 -0.50 -7.74 -21.77
CA LYS A 100 -0.03 -6.37 -22.02
C LYS A 100 0.93 -5.89 -20.94
N ILE A 101 2.20 -5.73 -21.33
CA ILE A 101 3.18 -4.96 -20.57
C ILE A 101 2.67 -3.52 -20.54
N ARG A 102 2.55 -2.95 -19.35
CA ARG A 102 2.07 -1.59 -19.17
C ARG A 102 2.88 -0.90 -18.08
N PRO A 103 3.14 0.41 -18.21
CA PRO A 103 3.65 1.21 -17.11
C PRO A 103 2.76 1.08 -15.87
N ALA A 104 3.38 1.08 -14.70
CA ALA A 104 2.71 1.08 -13.42
C ALA A 104 3.44 2.00 -12.44
N LEU A 105 2.69 2.67 -11.57
CA LEU A 105 3.23 3.45 -10.47
C LEU A 105 3.40 2.52 -9.27
N VAL A 106 4.62 2.42 -8.74
CA VAL A 106 4.87 1.78 -7.44
C VAL A 106 4.23 2.63 -6.34
N ILE A 107 3.40 2.00 -5.51
CA ILE A 107 2.70 2.67 -4.41
C ILE A 107 3.06 2.12 -3.02
N SER A 108 3.63 0.91 -2.95
CA SER A 108 4.22 0.39 -1.71
C SER A 108 5.43 1.22 -1.29
N ASN A 109 5.65 1.30 0.02
CA ASN A 109 6.76 2.03 0.59
C ASN A 109 8.09 1.30 0.35
N ASN A 110 9.21 2.02 0.47
CA ASN A 110 10.54 1.48 0.21
C ASN A 110 10.92 0.33 1.14
N ALA A 111 10.47 0.35 2.40
CA ALA A 111 10.76 -0.73 3.33
C ALA A 111 10.11 -2.03 2.87
N GLN A 112 8.85 -2.03 2.45
CA GLN A 112 8.24 -3.24 1.88
C GLN A 112 9.02 -3.70 0.63
N ASN A 113 9.35 -2.79 -0.27
CA ASN A 113 10.02 -3.10 -1.53
C ASN A 113 11.44 -3.68 -1.36
N GLU A 114 12.07 -3.48 -0.20
CA GLU A 114 13.42 -3.98 0.10
C GLU A 114 13.40 -5.40 0.68
N PHE A 115 12.34 -5.80 1.38
CA PHE A 115 12.29 -7.08 2.12
C PHE A 115 11.24 -8.08 1.61
N ASP A 116 10.37 -7.67 0.68
CA ASP A 116 9.32 -8.51 0.12
C ASP A 116 9.63 -8.84 -1.35
N ASP A 117 9.42 -10.08 -1.75
CA ASP A 117 9.50 -10.50 -3.16
C ASP A 117 8.33 -9.95 -3.98
N GLN A 118 7.37 -9.30 -3.32
CA GLN A 118 6.19 -8.68 -3.90
C GLN A 118 6.13 -7.17 -3.67
N ILE A 119 5.63 -6.46 -4.67
CA ILE A 119 5.48 -5.01 -4.67
C ILE A 119 4.04 -4.62 -5.01
N ILE A 120 3.57 -3.50 -4.44
CA ILE A 120 2.22 -2.99 -4.70
C ILE A 120 2.31 -1.88 -5.75
N VAL A 121 1.58 -2.06 -6.85
CA VAL A 121 1.56 -1.13 -7.98
C VAL A 121 0.15 -0.70 -8.37
N ALA A 122 0.03 0.48 -8.97
CA ALA A 122 -1.17 0.95 -9.64
C ALA A 122 -0.90 1.07 -11.15
N PRO A 123 -1.64 0.36 -12.01
CA PRO A 123 -1.39 0.38 -13.44
C PRO A 123 -1.77 1.73 -14.08
N LEU A 124 -1.07 2.10 -15.14
CA LEU A 124 -1.40 3.25 -15.98
C LEU A 124 -2.20 2.79 -17.21
N THR A 125 -3.02 3.69 -17.73
CA THR A 125 -3.68 3.54 -19.04
C THR A 125 -3.57 4.81 -19.85
N SER A 126 -3.35 4.67 -21.15
CA SER A 126 -3.42 5.78 -22.13
C SER A 126 -4.67 5.67 -23.00
N GLU A 127 -5.63 4.79 -22.64
CA GLU A 127 -6.89 4.62 -23.36
C GLU A 127 -7.70 5.93 -23.32
N PRO A 128 -8.04 6.54 -24.48
CA PRO A 128 -8.70 7.85 -24.52
C PRO A 128 -9.98 7.94 -23.69
N LYS A 129 -10.76 6.85 -23.65
CA LYS A 129 -11.99 6.75 -22.85
C LYS A 129 -11.74 6.78 -21.34
N GLU A 130 -10.61 6.29 -20.86
CA GLU A 130 -10.26 6.33 -19.44
C GLU A 130 -9.56 7.65 -19.09
N VAL A 131 -8.71 8.17 -19.99
CA VAL A 131 -8.00 9.45 -19.81
C VAL A 131 -8.98 10.61 -19.66
N SER A 132 -10.00 10.67 -20.52
CA SER A 132 -11.03 11.73 -20.53
C SER A 132 -11.98 11.70 -19.32
N LYS A 133 -12.20 10.55 -18.68
CA LYS A 133 -13.14 10.43 -17.56
C LYS A 133 -12.50 10.86 -16.26
N GLU A 134 -12.96 11.96 -15.67
CA GLU A 134 -12.53 12.40 -14.34
C GLU A 134 -13.18 11.56 -13.24
N ARG A 135 -12.35 11.00 -12.37
CA ARG A 135 -12.75 10.13 -11.26
C ARG A 135 -11.85 10.40 -10.06
N PRO A 136 -12.40 10.44 -8.83
CA PRO A 136 -11.65 10.79 -7.63
C PRO A 136 -10.56 9.76 -7.27
N PHE A 137 -10.69 8.52 -7.75
CA PHE A 137 -9.74 7.42 -7.56
C PHE A 137 -8.76 7.26 -8.75
N THR A 138 -8.59 8.30 -9.56
CA THR A 138 -7.66 8.30 -10.71
C THR A 138 -6.87 9.59 -10.76
N VAL A 139 -5.62 9.52 -11.23
CA VAL A 139 -4.75 10.70 -11.34
C VAL A 139 -4.21 10.81 -12.76
N LEU A 140 -4.42 11.97 -13.39
CA LEU A 140 -3.85 12.28 -14.71
C LEU A 140 -2.35 12.54 -14.59
N ILE A 141 -1.55 11.90 -15.44
CA ILE A 141 -0.11 12.12 -15.56
C ILE A 141 0.21 12.47 -17.02
N LYS A 142 0.73 13.69 -17.21
CA LYS A 142 1.18 14.17 -18.53
C LYS A 142 2.59 13.64 -18.82
N VAL A 143 2.95 13.61 -20.09
CA VAL A 143 4.35 13.39 -20.51
C VAL A 143 5.20 14.51 -19.93
N GLY A 144 6.33 14.17 -19.32
CA GLY A 144 7.20 15.12 -18.64
C GLY A 144 8.63 14.60 -18.50
N LYS A 145 9.57 15.50 -18.23
CA LYS A 145 10.98 15.12 -18.05
C LYS A 145 11.10 14.14 -16.88
N GLY A 146 11.71 12.98 -17.15
CA GLY A 146 12.05 11.98 -16.14
C GLY A 146 10.96 10.98 -15.75
N ASN A 147 9.74 11.06 -16.31
CA ASN A 147 8.69 10.06 -16.03
C ASN A 147 8.63 8.89 -17.03
N GLY A 148 9.33 8.99 -18.16
CA GLY A 148 9.46 7.90 -19.15
C GLY A 148 8.19 7.57 -19.93
N LEU A 149 7.15 8.41 -19.86
CA LEU A 149 5.90 8.16 -20.56
C LEU A 149 5.93 8.72 -21.99
N GLU A 150 5.50 7.93 -22.96
CA GLU A 150 5.33 8.37 -24.36
C GLU A 150 4.01 9.12 -24.58
N LYS A 151 3.00 8.84 -23.75
CA LYS A 151 1.63 9.36 -23.92
C LYS A 151 1.08 9.86 -22.59
N VAL A 152 0.19 10.86 -22.68
CA VAL A 152 -0.63 11.27 -21.54
C VAL A 152 -1.41 10.05 -21.06
N SER A 153 -1.29 9.79 -19.77
CA SER A 153 -1.80 8.57 -19.17
C SER A 153 -2.56 8.88 -17.89
N LYS A 154 -3.30 7.90 -17.38
CA LYS A 154 -4.02 7.97 -16.12
C LYS A 154 -3.64 6.83 -15.21
N ILE A 155 -3.32 7.14 -13.97
CA ILE A 155 -2.99 6.18 -12.92
C ILE A 155 -4.32 5.68 -12.33
N LEU A 156 -4.52 4.37 -12.33
CA LEU A 156 -5.77 3.72 -11.93
C LEU A 156 -5.66 3.18 -10.50
N LEU A 157 -5.91 4.03 -9.50
CA LEU A 157 -5.70 3.69 -8.08
C LEU A 157 -6.80 2.80 -7.51
N ASN A 158 -7.93 2.67 -8.21
CA ASN A 158 -8.94 1.65 -7.91
C ASN A 158 -8.57 0.24 -8.42
N ARG A 159 -7.46 0.10 -9.15
CA ARG A 159 -6.98 -1.16 -9.73
C ARG A 159 -5.60 -1.53 -9.22
N VAL A 160 -5.34 -1.23 -7.95
CA VAL A 160 -4.10 -1.61 -7.26
C VAL A 160 -3.92 -3.12 -7.31
N GLN A 161 -2.68 -3.55 -7.58
CA GLN A 161 -2.30 -4.95 -7.68
C GLN A 161 -0.98 -5.18 -6.96
N THR A 162 -0.90 -6.29 -6.23
CA THR A 162 0.37 -6.85 -5.78
C THR A 162 0.94 -7.70 -6.90
N ILE A 163 2.22 -7.49 -7.23
CA ILE A 163 2.93 -8.25 -8.27
C ILE A 163 4.25 -8.77 -7.71
N ASP A 164 4.68 -9.91 -8.21
CA ASP A 164 6.00 -10.49 -7.95
C ASP A 164 7.09 -9.68 -8.68
N ILE A 165 8.13 -9.26 -7.94
CA ILE A 165 9.19 -8.38 -8.45
C ILE A 165 9.94 -9.06 -9.59
N GLU A 166 10.45 -10.28 -9.37
CA GLU A 166 11.26 -11.00 -10.35
C GLU A 166 10.48 -11.42 -11.60
N LYS A 167 9.23 -11.85 -11.43
CA LYS A 167 8.42 -12.40 -12.53
C LYS A 167 7.69 -11.34 -13.34
N ARG A 168 7.43 -10.15 -12.78
CA ARG A 168 6.47 -9.18 -13.38
C ARG A 168 7.03 -7.79 -13.57
N LEU A 169 7.99 -7.33 -12.77
CA LEU A 169 8.67 -6.07 -13.08
C LEU A 169 9.61 -6.26 -14.26
N ARG A 170 9.75 -5.20 -15.05
CA ARG A 170 10.64 -5.14 -16.21
C ARG A 170 11.51 -3.89 -16.07
N ASP A 171 11.53 -3.05 -17.08
CA ASP A 171 12.38 -1.87 -17.11
C ASP A 171 11.84 -0.75 -16.22
N TYR A 172 12.76 -0.11 -15.51
CA TYR A 172 12.49 1.18 -14.87
C TYR A 172 12.44 2.27 -15.94
N ILE A 173 11.27 2.89 -16.14
CA ILE A 173 11.09 3.92 -17.16
C ILE A 173 11.25 5.35 -16.62
N GLY A 174 11.05 5.57 -15.32
CA GLY A 174 11.13 6.90 -14.73
C GLY A 174 10.37 7.07 -13.42
N ARG A 175 10.22 8.34 -13.00
CA ARG A 175 9.62 8.73 -11.73
C ARG A 175 8.47 9.71 -11.92
N ALA A 176 7.41 9.55 -11.13
CA ALA A 176 6.35 10.55 -10.99
C ALA A 176 6.83 11.75 -10.16
N SER A 177 6.37 12.95 -10.50
CA SER A 177 6.70 14.16 -9.72
C SER A 177 6.12 14.08 -8.30
N PRO A 178 6.70 14.79 -7.31
CA PRO A 178 6.16 14.81 -5.94
C PRO A 178 4.69 15.21 -5.85
N GLU A 179 4.24 16.12 -6.73
CA GLU A 179 2.84 16.53 -6.82
C GLU A 179 1.92 15.38 -7.25
N ILE A 180 2.33 14.59 -8.25
CA ILE A 180 1.58 13.43 -8.69
C ILE A 180 1.53 12.39 -7.58
N VAL A 181 2.65 12.14 -6.90
CA VAL A 181 2.69 11.21 -5.75
C VAL A 181 1.70 11.65 -4.66
N LYS A 182 1.68 12.94 -4.30
CA LYS A 182 0.75 13.47 -3.30
C LYS A 182 -0.72 13.34 -3.73
N LYS A 183 -1.02 13.64 -4.99
CA LYS A 183 -2.37 13.43 -5.56
C LYS A 183 -2.76 11.95 -5.52
N SER A 184 -1.83 11.05 -5.84
CA SER A 184 -2.06 9.61 -5.79
C SER A 184 -2.32 9.13 -4.36
N GLN A 185 -1.59 9.62 -3.37
CA GLN A 185 -1.87 9.33 -1.96
C GLN A 185 -3.26 9.79 -1.54
N GLY A 186 -3.68 11.00 -1.94
CA GLY A 186 -5.04 11.49 -1.66
C GLY A 186 -6.12 10.62 -2.31
N ALA A 187 -5.94 10.25 -3.58
CA ALA A 187 -6.87 9.39 -4.29
C ALA A 187 -6.89 7.95 -3.74
N LEU A 188 -5.77 7.43 -3.21
CA LEU A 188 -5.73 6.13 -2.53
C LEU A 188 -6.54 6.13 -1.24
N LYS A 189 -6.56 7.24 -0.49
CA LYS A 189 -7.44 7.37 0.68
C LYS A 189 -8.90 7.19 0.28
N ILE A 190 -9.35 7.87 -0.78
CA ILE A 190 -10.73 7.71 -1.31
C ILE A 190 -11.03 6.26 -1.74
N VAL A 191 -10.02 5.49 -2.16
CA VAL A 191 -10.20 4.08 -2.55
C VAL A 191 -10.34 3.15 -1.33
N PHE A 192 -9.68 3.48 -0.22
CA PHE A 192 -9.57 2.61 0.96
C PHE A 192 -10.32 3.10 2.21
N ASP A 193 -10.79 4.35 2.22
CA ASP A 193 -11.71 4.93 3.20
C ASP A 193 -13.15 4.38 3.01
#